data_AF-A0A2X3KGB2-F1
#
_entry.id   AF-A0A2X3KGB2-F1
#
_cell.length_a   1.000
_cell.length_b   1.000
_cell.length_c   1.000
_cell.angle_alpha   90.00
_cell.angle_beta   90.00
_cell.angle_gamma   90.00
#
_symmetry.space_group_name_H-M   'P 1'
#
loop_
_entity.id
_entity.type
_entity.pdbx_description
1 polymer ?
#
loop_
_entity_poly.entity_id
_entity_poly.type
_entity_poly.pdbx_seq_one_letter_code
_entity_poly.pdbx_strand_id
1 'polypeptide(L)'
;MTCFVGHDIRSLALAEHYFGASQDCEDSILVRVHRGTGAGIISNGRIFIGRNGNVGEIGHIQVEPLGERCHCGNFGCLETIAANAAIEQRVLNLLKQGYQSRVPLDDCTIKTICKAANKGDSLASEVIEYVGRHLGKTIAIAINLFNPQKIVIAVKSPKPIKCCSLLLKAALIPRR
;
A
#
# COMPACT_ATOMS: atom_id res chain seq x y z
N MET A 1 -11.51 -8.81 -34.23
CA MET A 1 -10.62 -8.97 -33.07
C MET A 1 -11.27 -8.27 -31.89
N THR A 2 -11.43 -8.95 -30.76
CA THR A 2 -11.99 -8.35 -29.52
C THR A 2 -10.87 -7.73 -28.69
N CYS A 3 -11.11 -6.54 -28.15
CA CYS A 3 -10.18 -5.81 -27.29
C CYS A 3 -10.80 -5.61 -25.90
N PHE A 4 -9.99 -5.73 -24.85
CA PHE A 4 -10.40 -5.54 -23.46
C PHE A 4 -9.55 -4.45 -22.80
N VAL A 5 -10.20 -3.57 -22.05
CA VAL A 5 -9.56 -2.51 -21.27
C VAL A 5 -9.90 -2.72 -19.80
N GLY A 6 -8.89 -2.70 -18.94
CA GLY A 6 -9.04 -2.95 -17.50
C GLY A 6 -8.23 -1.97 -16.66
N HIS A 7 -8.72 -1.70 -15.46
CA HIS A 7 -7.99 -0.90 -14.46
C HIS A 7 -6.75 -1.66 -13.99
N ASP A 8 -5.62 -0.98 -13.86
CA ASP A 8 -4.31 -1.61 -13.64
C ASP A 8 -4.24 -2.49 -12.39
N ILE A 9 -4.83 -2.04 -11.26
CA ILE A 9 -4.87 -2.83 -10.00
C ILE A 9 -5.78 -4.06 -10.14
N ARG A 10 -6.91 -3.95 -10.86
CA ARG A 10 -7.82 -5.09 -11.05
C ARG A 10 -7.22 -6.11 -12.00
N SER A 11 -6.59 -5.65 -13.08
CA SER A 11 -5.84 -6.51 -13.99
C SER A 11 -4.71 -7.23 -13.26
N LEU A 12 -4.05 -6.56 -12.31
CA LEU A 12 -3.04 -7.20 -11.46
C LEU A 12 -3.65 -8.23 -10.50
N ALA A 13 -4.79 -7.94 -9.88
CA ALA A 13 -5.49 -8.92 -9.02
C ALA A 13 -5.94 -10.16 -9.79
N LEU A 14 -6.45 -9.98 -11.03
CA LEU A 14 -6.75 -11.09 -11.93
C LEU A 14 -5.48 -11.87 -12.32
N ALA A 15 -4.37 -11.18 -12.58
CA ALA A 15 -3.10 -11.85 -12.89
C ALA A 15 -2.60 -12.69 -11.70
N GLU A 16 -2.69 -12.19 -10.48
CA GLU A 16 -2.32 -12.95 -9.27
C GLU A 16 -3.28 -14.12 -9.00
N HIS A 17 -4.57 -13.96 -9.32
CA HIS A 17 -5.56 -15.03 -9.20
C HIS A 17 -5.39 -16.13 -10.24
N TYR A 18 -5.04 -15.81 -11.48
CA TYR A 18 -4.84 -16.83 -12.51
C TYR A 18 -3.43 -17.41 -12.55
N PHE A 19 -2.42 -16.63 -12.18
CA PHE A 19 -1.01 -16.96 -12.45
C PHE A 19 -0.04 -16.64 -11.30
N GLY A 20 -0.53 -16.11 -10.16
CA GLY A 20 0.32 -15.69 -9.05
C GLY A 20 -0.08 -16.26 -7.70
N ALA A 21 0.03 -15.42 -6.66
CA ALA A 21 -0.01 -15.81 -5.25
C ALA A 21 -1.40 -16.18 -4.71
N SER A 22 -2.47 -15.99 -5.49
CA SER A 22 -3.87 -16.23 -5.10
C SER A 22 -4.60 -17.21 -6.02
N GLN A 23 -3.87 -18.11 -6.68
CA GLN A 23 -4.43 -19.18 -7.54
C GLN A 23 -5.18 -20.27 -6.77
N ASP A 24 -4.81 -20.48 -5.51
CA ASP A 24 -5.31 -21.53 -4.63
C ASP A 24 -6.44 -21.04 -3.71
N CYS A 25 -7.06 -19.90 -4.01
CA CYS A 25 -8.19 -19.36 -3.24
C CYS A 25 -9.23 -18.66 -4.12
N GLU A 26 -10.48 -18.67 -3.68
CA GLU A 26 -11.61 -18.03 -4.36
C GLU A 26 -11.88 -16.61 -3.87
N ASP A 27 -11.49 -16.29 -2.64
CA ASP A 27 -11.63 -14.95 -2.06
C ASP A 27 -10.25 -14.37 -1.70
N SER A 28 -9.86 -13.28 -2.36
CA SER A 28 -8.59 -12.61 -2.09
C SER A 28 -8.67 -11.10 -2.29
N ILE A 29 -7.80 -10.38 -1.59
CA ILE A 29 -7.62 -8.93 -1.80
C ILE A 29 -6.18 -8.67 -2.14
N LEU A 30 -5.94 -8.13 -3.33
CA LEU A 30 -4.68 -7.53 -3.70
C LEU A 30 -4.67 -6.08 -3.25
N VAL A 31 -3.64 -5.67 -2.50
CA VAL A 31 -3.38 -4.29 -2.11
C VAL A 31 -2.12 -3.81 -2.80
N ARG A 32 -2.22 -2.78 -3.62
CA ARG A 32 -1.08 -2.19 -4.32
C ARG A 32 -0.70 -0.86 -3.68
N VAL A 33 0.59 -0.71 -3.37
CA VAL A 33 1.18 0.56 -2.91
C VAL A 33 2.30 0.96 -3.87
N HIS A 34 2.09 2.04 -4.61
CA HIS A 34 3.04 2.55 -5.61
C HIS A 34 2.89 4.07 -5.79
N ARG A 35 2.50 4.53 -7.00
CA ARG A 35 2.14 5.93 -7.27
C ARG A 35 0.88 6.35 -6.54
N GLY A 36 -0.04 5.39 -6.40
CA GLY A 36 -1.23 5.51 -5.58
C GLY A 36 -1.41 4.27 -4.72
N THR A 37 -2.50 4.24 -3.96
CA THR A 37 -2.89 3.10 -3.12
C THR A 37 -4.28 2.61 -3.51
N GLY A 38 -4.41 1.33 -3.81
CA GLY A 38 -5.70 0.76 -4.17
C GLY A 38 -5.72 -0.74 -4.02
N ALA A 39 -6.90 -1.34 -4.24
CA ALA A 39 -7.11 -2.76 -4.08
C ALA A 39 -7.88 -3.37 -5.25
N GLY A 40 -7.56 -4.62 -5.56
CA GLY A 40 -8.38 -5.49 -6.40
C GLY A 40 -8.92 -6.62 -5.55
N ILE A 41 -10.24 -6.84 -5.63
CA ILE A 41 -10.93 -7.80 -4.77
C ILE A 41 -11.44 -8.93 -5.66
N ILE A 42 -11.05 -10.16 -5.36
CA ILE A 42 -11.63 -11.38 -5.93
C ILE A 42 -12.60 -11.93 -4.89
N SER A 43 -13.83 -12.23 -5.30
CA SER A 43 -14.78 -12.96 -4.46
C SER A 43 -15.49 -14.04 -5.26
N ASN A 44 -15.62 -15.24 -4.68
CA ASN A 44 -16.12 -16.44 -5.35
C ASN A 44 -15.46 -16.66 -6.74
N GLY A 45 -14.13 -16.48 -6.81
CA GLY A 45 -13.33 -16.65 -8.01
C GLY A 45 -13.54 -15.58 -9.09
N ARG A 46 -14.20 -14.46 -8.77
CA ARG A 46 -14.51 -13.38 -9.74
C ARG A 46 -14.02 -12.03 -9.25
N ILE A 47 -13.53 -11.22 -10.18
CA ILE A 47 -13.17 -9.82 -9.88
C ILE A 47 -14.42 -9.02 -9.48
N PHE A 48 -14.35 -8.41 -8.30
CA PHE A 48 -15.41 -7.58 -7.77
C PHE A 48 -15.27 -6.15 -8.30
N ILE A 49 -16.09 -5.82 -9.30
CA ILE A 49 -16.06 -4.54 -10.02
C ILE A 49 -17.06 -3.54 -9.41
N GLY A 50 -18.12 -4.04 -8.76
CA GLY A 50 -19.28 -3.26 -8.34
C GLY A 50 -20.02 -2.62 -9.52
N ARG A 51 -20.99 -1.75 -9.23
CA ARG A 51 -21.88 -1.17 -10.25
C ARG A 51 -21.16 -0.19 -11.19
N ASN A 52 -20.24 0.62 -10.65
CA ASN A 52 -19.60 1.71 -11.39
C ASN A 52 -18.12 1.46 -11.67
N GLY A 53 -17.58 0.29 -11.35
CA GLY A 53 -16.17 0.01 -11.58
C GLY A 53 -15.19 0.79 -10.72
N ASN A 54 -15.62 1.30 -9.56
CA ASN A 54 -14.78 2.05 -8.60
C ASN A 54 -14.65 1.33 -7.26
N VAL A 55 -14.85 0.00 -7.25
CA VAL A 55 -14.58 -0.82 -6.07
C VAL A 55 -13.07 -0.95 -5.89
N GLY A 56 -12.63 -0.87 -4.63
CA GLY A 56 -11.23 -1.07 -4.26
C GLY A 56 -10.42 0.21 -4.10
N GLU A 57 -11.06 1.39 -4.08
CA GLU A 57 -10.44 2.70 -3.86
C GLU A 57 -10.01 2.93 -2.39
N ILE A 58 -9.32 1.95 -1.80
CA ILE A 58 -8.90 1.97 -0.39
C ILE A 58 -7.90 3.10 -0.08
N GLY A 59 -7.20 3.63 -1.09
CA GLY A 59 -6.33 4.78 -0.95
C GLY A 59 -7.06 6.05 -0.54
N HIS A 60 -8.37 6.14 -0.81
CA HIS A 60 -9.18 7.30 -0.47
C HIS A 60 -9.93 7.16 0.86
N ILE A 61 -9.78 6.04 1.57
CA ILE A 61 -10.27 5.89 2.93
C ILE A 61 -9.52 6.89 3.83
N GLN A 62 -10.27 7.68 4.59
CA GLN A 62 -9.70 8.60 5.57
C GLN A 62 -9.09 7.81 6.73
N VAL A 63 -7.79 7.98 6.95
CA VAL A 63 -7.03 7.32 8.02
C VAL A 63 -6.40 8.32 8.99
N GLU A 64 -6.40 9.61 8.65
CA GLU A 64 -5.90 10.70 9.49
C GLU A 64 -6.86 11.91 9.40
N PRO A 65 -7.79 12.10 10.36
CA PRO A 65 -8.85 13.11 10.25
C PRO A 65 -8.38 14.55 9.99
N LEU A 66 -7.18 14.90 10.49
CA LEU A 66 -6.54 16.21 10.32
C LEU A 66 -5.34 16.15 9.37
N GLY A 67 -5.32 15.17 8.46
CA GLY A 67 -4.22 14.93 7.53
C GLY A 67 -4.24 15.83 6.29
N GLU A 68 -3.28 15.60 5.41
CA GLU A 68 -3.08 16.36 4.18
C GLU A 68 -4.29 16.31 3.22
N ARG A 69 -4.43 17.35 2.40
CA ARG A 69 -5.45 17.38 1.34
C ARG A 69 -5.10 16.36 0.25
N CYS A 70 -6.05 15.48 -0.05
CA CYS A 70 -5.94 14.52 -1.15
C CYS A 70 -6.42 15.15 -2.47
N HIS A 71 -5.89 14.66 -3.59
CA HIS A 71 -6.33 15.10 -4.93
C HIS A 71 -7.80 14.76 -5.22
N CYS A 72 -8.37 13.77 -4.53
CA CYS A 72 -9.81 13.45 -4.63
C CYS A 72 -10.72 14.50 -3.97
N GLY A 73 -10.14 15.50 -3.27
CA GLY A 73 -10.86 16.60 -2.62
C GLY A 73 -11.04 16.44 -1.11
N ASN A 74 -10.91 15.22 -0.58
CA ASN A 74 -10.98 14.92 0.86
C ASN A 74 -9.66 15.21 1.59
N PHE A 75 -9.65 15.01 2.92
CA PHE A 75 -8.48 15.16 3.78
C PHE A 75 -8.10 13.84 4.44
N GLY A 76 -6.80 13.57 4.56
CA GLY A 76 -6.29 12.46 5.35
C GLY A 76 -6.50 11.08 4.74
N CYS A 77 -6.61 11.00 3.42
CA CYS A 77 -6.71 9.74 2.70
C CYS A 77 -5.46 8.89 2.89
N LEU A 78 -5.59 7.56 2.94
CA LEU A 78 -4.44 6.64 3.05
C LEU A 78 -3.34 6.94 2.02
N GLU A 79 -3.72 7.32 0.81
CA GLU A 79 -2.79 7.64 -0.26
C GLU A 79 -1.85 8.80 0.06
N THR A 80 -2.31 9.80 0.84
CA THR A 80 -1.47 10.94 1.26
C THR A 80 -0.40 10.54 2.29
N ILE A 81 -0.41 9.28 2.73
CA ILE A 81 0.57 8.69 3.64
C ILE A 81 1.37 7.60 2.93
N ALA A 82 0.69 6.71 2.20
CA ALA A 82 1.28 5.46 1.71
C ALA A 82 1.85 5.53 0.28
N ALA A 83 1.45 6.52 -0.53
CA ALA A 83 2.01 6.66 -1.87
C ALA A 83 3.52 6.94 -1.79
N ASN A 84 4.30 6.47 -2.78
CA ASN A 84 5.75 6.68 -2.83
C ASN A 84 6.12 8.15 -2.68
N ALA A 85 5.42 9.04 -3.41
CA ALA A 85 5.67 10.48 -3.33
C ALA A 85 5.39 11.04 -1.92
N ALA A 86 4.35 10.56 -1.23
CA ALA A 86 4.05 10.98 0.13
C ALA A 86 5.15 10.57 1.12
N ILE A 87 5.65 9.33 0.99
CA ILE A 87 6.76 8.81 1.80
C ILE A 87 8.04 9.62 1.54
N GLU A 88 8.38 9.85 0.27
CA GLU A 88 9.55 10.61 -0.16
C GLU A 88 9.51 12.04 0.37
N GLN A 89 8.37 12.73 0.24
CA GLN A 89 8.21 14.10 0.76
C GLN A 89 8.31 14.15 2.29
N ARG A 90 7.73 13.17 2.99
CA ARG A 90 7.80 13.11 4.46
C ARG A 90 9.24 12.96 4.94
N VAL A 91 10.01 12.03 4.35
CA VAL A 91 11.43 11.87 4.69
C VAL A 91 12.21 13.15 4.35
N LEU A 92 12.01 13.71 3.15
CA LEU A 92 12.71 14.93 2.74
C LEU A 92 12.45 16.11 3.70
N ASN A 93 11.22 16.29 4.16
CA ASN A 93 10.87 17.33 5.12
C ASN A 93 11.56 17.12 6.47
N LEU A 94 11.62 15.89 6.97
CA LEU A 94 12.33 15.58 8.21
C LEU A 94 13.85 15.82 8.07
N LEU A 95 14.45 15.46 6.93
CA LEU A 95 15.87 15.75 6.67
C LEU A 95 16.14 17.26 6.68
N LYS A 96 15.26 18.06 6.05
CA LYS A 96 15.36 19.53 6.04
C LYS A 96 15.19 20.16 7.43
N GLN A 97 14.48 19.49 8.33
CA GLN A 97 14.34 19.90 9.74
C GLN A 97 15.56 19.52 10.59
N GLY A 98 16.57 18.86 10.02
CA GLY A 98 17.82 18.51 10.70
C GLY A 98 17.85 17.12 11.33
N TYR A 99 16.83 16.28 11.07
CA TYR A 99 16.85 14.89 11.53
C TYR A 99 17.96 14.11 10.82
N GLN A 100 18.70 13.32 11.61
CA GLN A 100 19.82 12.51 11.11
C GLN A 100 19.31 11.23 10.43
N SER A 101 19.84 10.94 9.25
CA SER A 101 19.54 9.72 8.50
C SER A 101 20.66 9.38 7.52
N ARG A 102 20.72 8.13 7.11
CA ARG A 102 21.52 7.61 6.00
C ARG A 102 20.89 7.89 4.62
N VAL A 103 19.66 8.42 4.59
CA VAL A 103 19.02 8.88 3.34
C VAL A 103 19.62 10.24 2.96
N PRO A 104 20.25 10.35 1.78
CA PRO A 104 20.84 11.60 1.34
C PRO A 104 19.77 12.58 0.83
N LEU A 105 19.98 13.87 1.05
CA LEU A 105 19.02 14.94 0.69
C LEU A 105 18.78 15.04 -0.83
N ASP A 106 19.79 14.70 -1.64
CA ASP A 106 19.79 14.77 -3.10
C ASP A 106 19.26 13.50 -3.79
N ASP A 107 19.11 12.38 -3.08
CA ASP A 107 18.50 11.13 -3.56
C ASP A 107 17.51 10.54 -2.53
N CYS A 108 16.46 11.31 -2.25
CA CYS A 108 15.38 10.91 -1.33
C CYS A 108 14.27 10.11 -2.04
N THR A 109 14.64 9.05 -2.76
CA THR A 109 13.69 8.17 -3.45
C THR A 109 13.20 7.02 -2.56
N ILE A 110 12.02 6.45 -2.84
CA ILE A 110 11.47 5.31 -2.09
C ILE A 110 12.46 4.13 -2.05
N LYS A 111 13.22 3.94 -3.13
CA LYS A 111 14.26 2.90 -3.21
C LYS A 111 15.37 3.15 -2.18
N THR A 112 15.84 4.39 -2.08
CA THR A 112 16.91 4.79 -1.15
C THR A 112 16.42 4.78 0.29
N ILE A 113 15.19 5.22 0.55
CA ILE A 113 14.52 5.13 1.85
C ILE A 113 14.38 3.67 2.30
N CYS A 114 13.83 2.79 1.45
CA CYS A 114 13.72 1.36 1.75
C CYS A 114 15.09 0.73 2.03
N LYS A 115 16.12 1.12 1.26
CA LYS A 115 17.49 0.63 1.45
C LYS A 115 18.07 1.08 2.79
N ALA A 116 17.82 2.33 3.21
CA ALA A 116 18.25 2.85 4.50
C ALA A 116 17.53 2.15 5.66
N ALA A 117 16.19 2.01 5.59
CA ALA A 117 15.40 1.29 6.59
C ALA A 117 15.86 -0.17 6.75
N ASN A 118 16.12 -0.88 5.64
CA ASN A 118 16.64 -2.25 5.67
C ASN A 118 18.03 -2.37 6.35
N LYS A 119 18.80 -1.27 6.38
CA LYS A 119 20.10 -1.17 7.06
C LYS A 119 19.97 -0.67 8.51
N GLY A 120 18.76 -0.49 9.03
CA GLY A 120 18.50 -0.04 10.39
C GLY A 120 18.61 1.48 10.59
N ASP A 121 18.42 2.27 9.53
CA ASP A 121 18.27 3.72 9.69
C ASP A 121 17.00 4.04 10.47
N SER A 122 17.11 4.76 11.59
CA SER A 122 15.99 5.01 12.50
C SER A 122 14.88 5.83 11.83
N LEU A 123 15.23 6.95 11.20
CA LEU A 123 14.27 7.84 10.53
C LEU A 123 13.52 7.13 9.40
N ALA A 124 14.26 6.45 8.51
CA ALA A 124 13.63 5.71 7.42
C ALA A 124 12.75 4.57 7.96
N SER A 125 13.17 3.87 9.01
CA SER A 125 12.38 2.80 9.62
C SER A 125 11.10 3.35 10.25
N GLU A 126 11.17 4.46 10.98
CA GLU A 126 10.01 5.09 11.63
C GLU A 126 8.96 5.54 10.61
N VAL A 127 9.38 6.14 9.50
CA VAL A 127 8.46 6.56 8.43
C VAL A 127 7.79 5.36 7.78
N ILE A 128 8.53 4.28 7.49
CA ILE A 128 7.98 3.05 6.92
C ILE A 128 7.01 2.37 7.90
N GLU A 129 7.33 2.34 9.19
CA GLU A 129 6.45 1.81 10.23
C GLU A 129 5.17 2.64 10.39
N TYR A 130 5.27 3.97 10.30
CA TYR A 130 4.11 4.85 10.26
C TYR A 130 3.19 4.49 9.08
N VAL A 131 3.72 4.34 7.86
CA VAL A 131 2.93 3.88 6.71
C VAL A 131 2.31 2.51 6.95
N GLY A 132 3.09 1.56 7.46
CA GLY A 132 2.63 0.21 7.74
C GLY A 132 1.46 0.16 8.71
N ARG A 133 1.46 1.00 9.75
CA ARG A 133 0.36 1.10 10.72
C ARG A 133 -0.93 1.57 10.08
N HIS A 134 -0.89 2.59 9.21
CA HIS A 134 -2.08 3.11 8.54
C HIS A 134 -2.58 2.14 7.46
N LEU A 135 -1.67 1.55 6.68
CA LEU A 135 -2.01 0.49 5.73
C LEU A 135 -2.67 -0.71 6.44
N GLY A 136 -2.15 -1.06 7.61
CA GLY A 136 -2.71 -2.09 8.49
C GLY A 136 -4.14 -1.89 8.90
N LYS A 137 -4.44 -0.71 9.42
CA LYS A 137 -5.81 -0.35 9.80
C LYS A 137 -6.75 -0.52 8.61
N THR A 138 -6.35 -0.05 7.43
CA THR A 138 -7.15 -0.19 6.22
C THR A 138 -7.31 -1.64 5.76
N ILE A 139 -6.25 -2.45 5.83
CA ILE A 139 -6.31 -3.87 5.53
C ILE A 139 -7.21 -4.60 6.54
N ALA A 140 -7.14 -4.28 7.83
CA ALA A 140 -7.99 -4.87 8.86
C ALA A 140 -9.48 -4.56 8.63
N ILE A 141 -9.79 -3.32 8.20
CA ILE A 141 -11.14 -2.95 7.76
C ILE A 141 -11.56 -3.82 6.58
N ALA A 142 -10.73 -3.95 5.55
CA ALA A 142 -11.03 -4.78 4.38
C ALA A 142 -11.24 -6.27 4.75
N ILE A 143 -10.41 -6.82 5.65
CA ILE A 143 -10.59 -8.19 6.14
C ILE A 143 -11.95 -8.35 6.83
N ASN A 144 -12.34 -7.41 7.68
CA ASN A 144 -13.62 -7.48 8.38
C ASN A 144 -14.83 -7.36 7.45
N LEU A 145 -14.71 -6.62 6.34
CA LEU A 145 -15.78 -6.42 5.38
C LEU A 145 -15.93 -7.56 4.37
N PHE A 146 -14.82 -8.16 3.96
CA PHE A 146 -14.80 -9.12 2.85
C PHE A 146 -14.43 -10.55 3.25
N ASN A 147 -13.90 -10.76 4.46
CA ASN A 147 -13.45 -12.05 4.98
C ASN A 147 -12.62 -12.89 3.95
N PRO A 148 -11.56 -12.32 3.35
CA PRO A 148 -10.81 -12.99 2.30
C PRO A 148 -9.96 -14.14 2.86
N GLN A 149 -9.69 -15.14 2.03
CA GLN A 149 -8.75 -16.22 2.35
C GLN A 149 -7.30 -15.75 2.28
N LYS A 150 -6.99 -14.78 1.39
CA LYS A 150 -5.64 -14.20 1.23
C LYS A 150 -5.62 -12.70 1.04
N ILE A 151 -4.59 -12.06 1.60
CA ILE A 151 -4.18 -10.69 1.28
C ILE A 151 -2.86 -10.75 0.53
N VAL A 152 -2.82 -10.19 -0.68
CA VAL A 152 -1.62 -10.08 -1.51
C VAL A 152 -1.15 -8.62 -1.48
N ILE A 153 0.07 -8.36 -1.02
CA ILE A 153 0.64 -7.01 -1.02
C ILE A 153 1.58 -6.84 -2.21
N ALA A 154 1.20 -5.97 -3.15
CA ALA A 154 1.98 -5.63 -4.33
C ALA A 154 2.71 -4.29 -4.12
N VAL A 155 4.02 -4.35 -3.93
CA VAL A 155 4.91 -3.19 -3.83
C VAL A 155 6.07 -3.30 -4.80
N LYS A 156 6.50 -2.18 -5.36
CA LYS A 156 7.69 -2.16 -6.22
C LYS A 156 8.94 -1.99 -5.37
N SER A 157 9.54 -3.10 -4.94
CA SER A 157 10.85 -3.10 -4.25
C SER A 157 11.85 -4.02 -4.98
N PRO A 158 13.12 -3.60 -5.18
CA PRO A 158 14.14 -4.39 -5.86
C PRO A 158 14.62 -5.63 -5.10
N LYS A 159 14.30 -5.76 -3.80
CA LYS A 159 14.49 -6.99 -3.02
C LYS A 159 13.37 -7.13 -1.98
N PRO A 160 12.81 -8.34 -1.76
CA PRO A 160 12.02 -8.60 -0.57
C PRO A 160 13.05 -8.61 0.60
N ILE A 161 12.79 -8.09 1.80
CA ILE A 161 12.46 -8.96 2.95
C ILE A 161 12.34 -8.17 4.29
N LYS A 162 12.72 -6.89 4.39
CA LYS A 162 12.52 -6.11 5.65
C LYS A 162 11.52 -4.96 5.56
N CYS A 163 11.62 -4.09 4.56
CA CYS A 163 10.65 -3.01 4.38
C CYS A 163 9.21 -3.55 4.18
N CYS A 164 9.03 -4.59 3.34
CA CYS A 164 7.74 -5.27 3.19
C CYS A 164 7.30 -5.97 4.48
N SER A 165 8.22 -6.58 5.25
CA SER A 165 7.86 -7.25 6.50
C SER A 165 7.56 -6.27 7.63
N LEU A 166 8.15 -5.07 7.63
CA LEU A 166 7.78 -3.96 8.53
C LEU A 166 6.39 -3.43 8.18
N LEU A 167 6.12 -3.21 6.89
CA LEU A 167 4.78 -2.87 6.41
C LEU A 167 3.75 -3.95 6.81
N LEU A 168 4.08 -5.24 6.62
CA LEU A 168 3.22 -6.37 6.99
C LEU A 168 3.06 -6.56 8.50
N LYS A 169 4.13 -6.44 9.30
CA LYS A 169 4.07 -6.58 10.77
C LYS A 169 3.26 -5.46 11.41
N ALA A 170 3.42 -4.24 10.91
CA ALA A 170 2.59 -3.12 11.34
C ALA A 170 1.15 -3.25 10.82
N ALA A 171 0.96 -3.97 9.70
CA ALA A 171 -0.34 -4.15 9.10
C ALA A 171 -1.22 -5.22 9.76
N LEU A 172 -0.60 -6.32 10.19
CA LEU A 172 -1.26 -7.44 10.82
C LEU A 172 -1.30 -7.21 12.34
N ILE A 173 -2.36 -6.56 12.82
CA ILE A 173 -2.67 -6.54 14.25
C ILE A 173 -2.90 -7.99 14.68
N PRO A 174 -2.18 -8.51 15.71
CA PRO A 174 -2.39 -9.88 16.17
C PRO A 174 -3.85 -10.01 16.63
N ARG A 175 -4.62 -10.84 15.93
CA ARG A 175 -5.90 -11.34 16.43
C ARG A 175 -5.57 -12.26 17.60
N ARG A 176 -6.15 -11.98 18.77
CA ARG A 176 -6.26 -12.97 19.84
C ARG A 176 -7.24 -14.05 19.40
#